data_AF-A0A965HP70-F1
#
_entry.id   AF-A0A965HP70-F1
#
_cell.length_a   1.000
_cell.length_b   1.000
_cell.length_c   1.000
_cell.angle_alpha   90.00
_cell.angle_beta   90.00
_cell.angle_gamma   90.00
#
_symmetry.space_group_name_H-M   'P 1'
#
loop_
_entity.id
_entity.type
_entity.pdbx_description
1 polymer ?
#
loop_
_entity_poly.entity_id
_entity_poly.type
_entity_poly.pdbx_seq_one_letter_code
_entity_poly.pdbx_strand_id
1 'polypeptide(L)'
;VEKLRFSDGFEQFLGDKPWVLLSEPNFDAPKVSVETSVVLEFSEPIVSGTGKLVVYNETTGITTEYSVRDNPVISIAGKVVTFKPPLPLNIFTDYRIELTADAVRNSSNLENYAATVSSFKTATVDGLYHFFVVAFSAAPGAIYMSQLGEAYDYFKQENPSDPLKPIVDIFTTKPQFTDVYPESLSTRQFATQLIANVVKESATPQAKANAVADVEAAIGIGWTRGDVIYRVFGNLANKPLQDPEWGNTAMQFRNQLEVARYLTETIGYATEDIAALRQSIANVSNFSDISTVENIIELIGNLPPGI
;
A
#
# COMPACT_ATOMS: atom_id res chain seq x y z
N VAL A 1 21.94 29.21 20.06
CA VAL A 1 23.19 28.85 19.38
C VAL A 1 24.21 28.47 20.44
N GLU A 2 24.52 27.19 20.54
CA GLU A 2 25.56 26.69 21.43
C GLU A 2 26.89 26.73 20.67
N LYS A 3 27.94 27.23 21.30
CA LYS A 3 29.22 27.50 20.65
C LYS A 3 30.24 26.47 21.11
N LEU A 4 30.63 25.57 20.22
CA LEU A 4 31.72 24.63 20.46
C LEU A 4 33.03 25.26 19.97
N ARG A 5 33.96 25.49 20.90
CA ARG A 5 35.32 25.90 20.59
C ARG A 5 36.25 24.69 20.65
N PHE A 6 36.91 24.39 19.56
CA PHE A 6 37.94 23.37 19.48
C PHE A 6 39.31 23.96 19.85
N SER A 7 40.25 23.11 20.25
CA SER A 7 41.57 23.52 20.74
C SER A 7 42.47 24.15 19.68
N ASP A 8 42.13 23.99 18.40
CA ASP A 8 42.77 24.61 17.24
C ASP A 8 42.21 26.00 16.91
N GLY A 9 41.23 26.49 17.68
CA GLY A 9 40.56 27.77 17.44
C GLY A 9 39.40 27.71 16.46
N PHE A 10 39.04 26.53 15.94
CA PHE A 10 37.81 26.36 15.18
C PHE A 10 36.60 26.56 16.09
N GLU A 11 35.64 27.38 15.65
CA GLU A 11 34.37 27.60 16.34
C GLU A 11 33.26 26.99 15.49
N GLN A 12 32.59 25.95 16.00
CA GLN A 12 31.37 25.42 15.39
C GLN A 12 30.17 25.94 16.18
N PHE A 13 29.23 26.55 15.49
CA PHE A 13 27.99 27.00 16.09
C PHE A 13 26.90 25.97 15.82
N LEU A 14 26.41 25.30 16.87
CA LEU A 14 25.25 24.44 16.72
C LEU A 14 24.01 25.31 16.47
N GLY A 15 23.38 25.13 15.31
CA GLY A 15 22.16 25.84 14.90
C GLY A 15 22.40 27.21 14.25
N ASP A 16 23.55 27.43 13.61
CA ASP A 16 23.81 28.61 12.76
C ASP A 16 23.34 28.44 11.31
N LYS A 17 23.20 27.19 10.87
CA LYS A 17 22.69 26.80 9.56
C LYS A 17 21.21 26.40 9.66
N PRO A 18 20.44 26.69 8.60
CA PRO A 18 19.04 26.29 8.55
C PRO A 18 18.94 24.76 8.53
N TRP A 19 18.06 24.21 9.37
CA TRP A 19 17.72 22.78 9.44
C TRP A 19 16.21 22.61 9.57
N VAL A 20 15.71 21.44 9.16
CA VAL A 20 14.26 21.13 9.17
C VAL A 20 13.83 20.76 10.59
N LEU A 21 12.91 21.55 11.16
CA LEU A 21 12.27 21.31 12.45
C LEU A 21 11.13 20.29 12.35
N LEU A 22 10.33 20.44 11.29
CA LEU A 22 9.12 19.65 11.06
C LEU A 22 9.01 19.34 9.57
N SER A 23 8.52 18.13 9.26
CA SER A 23 8.16 17.73 7.92
C SER A 23 6.71 17.25 7.89
N GLU A 24 5.98 17.60 6.85
CA GLU A 24 4.72 16.96 6.49
C GLU A 24 4.87 16.41 5.07
N PRO A 25 4.76 15.08 4.84
CA PRO A 25 4.53 14.04 5.83
C PRO A 25 5.65 13.95 6.88
N ASN A 26 5.25 13.59 8.11
CA ASN A 26 6.19 13.26 9.19
C ASN A 26 7.07 12.07 8.77
N PHE A 27 8.25 11.95 9.40
CA PHE A 27 9.08 10.77 9.23
C PHE A 27 8.31 9.48 9.52
N ASP A 28 8.50 8.53 8.62
CA ASP A 28 7.89 7.20 8.58
C ASP A 28 6.36 7.23 8.61
N ALA A 29 5.74 8.32 8.14
CA ALA A 29 4.29 8.43 8.08
C ALA A 29 3.70 7.33 7.17
N PRO A 30 2.78 6.49 7.68
CA PRO A 30 2.12 5.48 6.87
C PRO A 30 0.92 6.08 6.12
N LYS A 31 0.48 5.40 5.07
CA LYS A 31 -0.80 5.68 4.37
C LYS A 31 -0.93 7.12 3.87
N VAL A 32 0.17 7.72 3.43
CA VAL A 32 0.18 9.07 2.88
C VAL A 32 -0.54 9.10 1.53
N SER A 33 -1.30 10.16 1.27
CA SER A 33 -1.97 10.35 -0.03
C SER A 33 -0.95 10.40 -1.17
N VAL A 34 -1.26 9.76 -2.29
CA VAL A 34 -0.43 9.85 -3.50
C VAL A 34 -0.38 11.26 -4.11
N GLU A 35 -1.28 12.15 -3.71
CA GLU A 35 -1.29 13.56 -4.12
C GLU A 35 -0.67 14.49 -3.06
N THR A 36 0.01 13.94 -2.05
CA THR A 36 0.61 14.74 -0.98
C THR A 36 1.59 15.76 -1.54
N SER A 37 1.62 16.93 -0.91
CA SER A 37 2.79 17.81 -0.97
C SER A 37 3.74 17.47 0.18
N VAL A 38 5.01 17.83 0.03
CA VAL A 38 6.01 17.77 1.10
C VAL A 38 6.25 19.19 1.59
N VAL A 39 5.94 19.47 2.85
CA VAL A 39 6.09 20.76 3.51
C VAL A 39 7.17 20.62 4.58
N LEU A 40 8.19 21.47 4.54
CA LEU A 40 9.32 21.45 5.47
C LEU A 40 9.37 22.81 6.18
N GLU A 41 9.24 22.82 7.50
CA GLU A 41 9.44 24.02 8.31
C GLU A 41 10.88 24.05 8.83
N PHE A 42 11.59 25.14 8.57
CA PHE A 42 12.97 25.34 9.00
C PHE A 42 13.07 26.09 10.33
N SER A 43 14.20 25.93 11.00
CA SER A 43 14.58 26.65 12.23
C SER A 43 14.45 28.17 12.11
N GLU A 44 14.65 28.71 10.92
CA GLU A 44 14.78 30.14 10.64
C GLU A 44 14.29 30.50 9.23
N PRO A 45 14.13 31.80 8.91
CA PRO A 45 13.81 32.22 7.55
C PRO A 45 14.93 31.84 6.58
N ILE A 46 14.53 31.32 5.43
CA ILE A 46 15.42 30.80 4.38
C ILE A 46 15.15 31.48 3.04
N VAL A 47 16.12 31.36 2.14
CA VAL A 47 15.97 31.62 0.71
C VAL A 47 16.54 30.46 -0.09
N SER A 48 16.20 30.35 -1.37
CA SER A 48 16.69 29.29 -2.23
C SER A 48 18.22 29.32 -2.37
N GLY A 49 18.84 28.15 -2.23
CA GLY A 49 20.24 27.90 -2.52
C GLY A 49 20.42 27.40 -3.95
N THR A 50 21.50 26.66 -4.23
CA THR A 50 21.79 26.02 -5.54
C THR A 50 21.64 24.50 -5.54
N GLY A 51 21.44 23.91 -4.36
CA GLY A 51 21.23 22.48 -4.19
C GLY A 51 19.87 21.99 -4.67
N LYS A 52 19.59 20.73 -4.39
CA LYS A 52 18.46 19.97 -4.91
C LYS A 52 17.62 19.39 -3.78
N LEU A 53 16.34 19.15 -4.09
CA LEU A 53 15.49 18.21 -3.40
C LEU A 53 15.51 16.90 -4.19
N VAL A 54 15.79 15.80 -3.53
CA VAL A 54 15.89 14.48 -4.14
C VAL A 54 14.78 13.60 -3.59
N VAL A 55 14.00 13.00 -4.49
CA VAL A 55 12.94 12.05 -4.18
C VAL A 55 13.45 10.66 -4.52
N TYR A 56 13.59 9.82 -3.52
CA TYR A 56 13.89 8.40 -3.68
C TYR A 56 12.61 7.60 -3.57
N ASN A 57 12.32 6.79 -4.59
CA ASN A 57 11.38 5.69 -4.50
C ASN A 57 12.17 4.46 -4.03
N GLU A 58 12.07 4.14 -2.75
CA GLU A 58 12.86 3.06 -2.13
C GLU A 58 12.39 1.67 -2.59
N THR A 59 11.16 1.57 -3.09
CA THR A 59 10.60 0.31 -3.62
C THR A 59 11.22 -0.06 -4.97
N THR A 60 11.37 0.91 -5.88
CA THR A 60 11.92 0.68 -7.24
C THR A 60 13.40 1.04 -7.38
N GLY A 61 13.96 1.75 -6.40
CA GLY A 61 15.32 2.32 -6.45
C GLY A 61 15.44 3.56 -7.36
N ILE A 62 14.34 4.03 -7.95
CA ILE A 62 14.35 5.20 -8.84
C ILE A 62 14.55 6.47 -8.01
N THR A 63 15.45 7.34 -8.48
CA THR A 63 15.75 8.64 -7.88
C THR A 63 15.39 9.76 -8.85
N THR A 64 14.67 10.78 -8.37
CA THR A 64 14.33 11.98 -9.15
C THR A 64 14.82 13.23 -8.42
N GLU A 65 15.47 14.13 -9.14
CA GLU A 65 16.06 15.34 -8.57
C GLU A 65 15.36 16.61 -9.06
N TYR A 66 15.14 17.55 -8.14
CA TYR A 66 14.53 18.85 -8.40
C TYR A 66 15.47 19.94 -7.89
N SER A 67 15.91 20.84 -8.76
CA SER A 67 16.64 22.04 -8.30
C SER A 67 15.73 22.83 -7.36
N VAL A 68 16.23 23.30 -6.21
CA VAL A 68 15.41 24.12 -5.30
C VAL A 68 15.19 25.52 -5.85
N ARG A 69 16.18 26.04 -6.59
CA ARG A 69 16.09 27.33 -7.27
C ARG A 69 15.37 27.20 -8.62
N ASP A 70 14.56 28.21 -8.93
CA ASP A 70 13.88 28.41 -10.21
C ASP A 70 13.02 27.22 -10.69
N ASN A 71 12.51 26.43 -9.74
CA ASN A 71 11.72 25.24 -10.05
C ASN A 71 10.23 25.45 -9.71
N PRO A 72 9.31 25.33 -10.68
CA PRO A 72 7.90 25.64 -10.48
C PRO A 72 7.16 24.70 -9.51
N VAL A 73 7.72 23.52 -9.20
CA VAL A 73 7.11 22.58 -8.23
C VAL A 73 7.61 22.78 -6.80
N ILE A 74 8.52 23.73 -6.57
CA ILE A 74 9.04 24.08 -5.24
C ILE A 74 8.78 25.56 -4.97
N SER A 75 8.20 25.85 -3.80
CA SER A 75 8.01 27.22 -3.32
C SER A 75 8.66 27.40 -1.96
N ILE A 76 9.16 28.61 -1.71
CA ILE A 76 9.76 29.00 -0.43
C ILE A 76 9.04 30.24 0.08
N ALA A 77 8.50 30.17 1.29
CA ALA A 77 7.84 31.28 1.95
C ALA A 77 8.29 31.38 3.41
N GLY A 78 9.08 32.41 3.73
CA GLY A 78 9.63 32.61 5.07
C GLY A 78 10.53 31.45 5.49
N LYS A 79 10.03 30.59 6.39
CA LYS A 79 10.75 29.40 6.89
C LYS A 79 10.33 28.10 6.21
N VAL A 80 9.38 28.14 5.28
CA VAL A 80 8.73 26.94 4.78
C VAL A 80 9.15 26.67 3.34
N VAL A 81 9.59 25.44 3.08
CA VAL A 81 9.69 24.87 1.73
C VAL A 81 8.44 24.04 1.48
N THR A 82 7.78 24.21 0.34
CA THR A 82 6.72 23.31 -0.13
C THR A 82 7.09 22.75 -1.49
N PHE A 83 7.22 21.43 -1.55
CA PHE A 83 7.38 20.65 -2.78
C PHE A 83 6.07 19.96 -3.13
N LYS A 84 5.58 20.20 -4.34
CA LYS A 84 4.39 19.53 -4.87
C LYS A 84 4.80 18.61 -6.02
N PRO A 85 4.80 17.27 -5.84
CA PRO A 85 5.12 16.34 -6.91
C PRO A 85 4.36 16.67 -8.22
N PRO A 86 5.02 16.64 -9.40
CA PRO A 86 4.39 17.03 -10.66
C PRO A 86 3.34 16.02 -11.15
N LEU A 87 3.41 14.77 -10.66
CA LEU A 87 2.48 13.69 -10.92
C LEU A 87 2.12 13.02 -9.58
N PRO A 88 0.96 12.34 -9.48
CA PRO A 88 0.67 11.49 -8.33
C PRO A 88 1.79 10.48 -8.10
N LEU A 89 2.13 10.27 -6.83
CA LEU A 89 3.09 9.26 -6.39
C LEU A 89 2.52 7.84 -6.61
N ASN A 90 3.40 6.85 -6.64
CA ASN A 90 3.02 5.44 -6.69
C ASN A 90 2.33 5.02 -5.40
N ILE A 91 1.38 4.07 -5.47
CA ILE A 91 0.69 3.54 -4.29
C ILE A 91 1.56 2.51 -3.56
N PHE A 92 1.29 2.32 -2.25
CA PHE A 92 2.00 1.35 -1.41
C PHE A 92 3.54 1.43 -1.49
N THR A 93 4.07 2.63 -1.74
CA THR A 93 5.49 2.86 -2.06
C THR A 93 6.17 3.62 -0.94
N ASP A 94 7.35 3.16 -0.57
CA ASP A 94 8.21 3.82 0.42
C ASP A 94 9.03 4.93 -0.26
N TYR A 95 8.88 6.15 0.23
CA TYR A 95 9.56 7.35 -0.27
C TYR A 95 10.49 7.94 0.79
N ARG A 96 11.67 8.36 0.35
CA ARG A 96 12.59 9.20 1.12
C ARG A 96 12.83 10.52 0.39
N ILE A 97 12.76 11.63 1.11
CA ILE A 97 13.04 12.97 0.61
C ILE A 97 14.34 13.47 1.25
N GLU A 98 15.28 13.88 0.42
CA GLU A 98 16.55 14.47 0.85
C GLU A 98 16.65 15.91 0.32
N LEU A 99 17.22 16.80 1.12
CA LEU A 99 17.81 18.03 0.62
C LEU A 99 19.31 17.83 0.53
N THR A 100 19.91 18.13 -0.61
CA THR A 100 21.38 18.17 -0.72
C THR A 100 21.93 19.32 0.12
N ALA A 101 23.25 19.34 0.30
CA ALA A 101 23.92 20.54 0.75
C ALA A 101 23.55 21.72 -0.17
N ASP A 102 23.53 22.92 0.40
CA ASP A 102 23.34 24.18 -0.31
C ASP A 102 21.97 24.32 -1.00
N ALA A 103 20.99 23.48 -0.67
CA ALA A 103 19.62 23.55 -1.18
C ALA A 103 18.89 24.84 -0.75
N VAL A 104 19.14 25.27 0.49
CA VAL A 104 18.64 26.52 1.07
C VAL A 104 19.75 27.21 1.85
N ARG A 105 19.60 28.52 2.07
CA ARG A 105 20.50 29.32 2.90
C ARG A 105 19.71 30.29 3.76
N ASN A 106 20.30 30.70 4.87
CA ASN A 106 19.73 31.73 5.73
C ASN A 106 20.15 33.15 5.31
N SER A 107 19.70 34.14 6.08
CA SER A 107 20.04 35.56 5.89
C SER A 107 21.53 35.90 6.03
N SER A 108 22.30 35.05 6.72
CA SER A 108 23.76 35.17 6.85
C SER A 108 24.51 34.44 5.72
N ASN A 109 23.79 33.96 4.70
CA ASN A 109 24.34 33.21 3.58
C ASN A 109 24.98 31.86 3.98
N LEU A 110 24.59 31.30 5.13
CA LEU A 110 24.99 29.95 5.54
C LEU A 110 24.03 28.91 4.96
N GLU A 111 24.60 27.94 4.27
CA GLU A 111 23.88 26.86 3.59
C GLU A 111 23.50 25.70 4.51
N ASN A 112 22.37 25.05 4.24
CA ASN A 112 21.99 23.81 4.93
C ASN A 112 22.98 22.68 4.63
N TYR A 113 23.07 21.73 5.56
CA TYR A 113 23.73 20.44 5.31
C TYR A 113 22.80 19.50 4.53
N ALA A 114 23.40 18.52 3.85
CA ALA A 114 22.64 17.42 3.26
C ALA A 114 21.95 16.61 4.37
N ALA A 115 20.67 16.30 4.19
CA ALA A 115 19.91 15.52 5.15
C ALA A 115 18.68 14.89 4.52
N THR A 116 18.33 13.69 4.96
CA THR A 116 16.94 13.21 4.84
C THR A 116 16.05 14.13 5.65
N VAL A 117 14.99 14.64 5.03
CA VAL A 117 14.08 15.62 5.62
C VAL A 117 12.65 15.12 5.74
N SER A 118 12.31 14.00 5.09
CA SER A 118 11.03 13.30 5.25
C SER A 118 11.19 11.85 4.74
N SER A 119 10.46 10.93 5.34
CA SER A 119 10.26 9.55 4.86
C SER A 119 8.80 9.19 5.07
N PHE A 120 8.18 8.49 4.12
CA PHE A 120 6.79 8.07 4.27
C PHE A 120 6.42 6.95 3.30
N LYS A 121 5.34 6.25 3.61
CA LYS A 121 4.75 5.24 2.74
C LYS A 121 3.40 5.70 2.21
N THR A 122 3.19 5.65 0.90
CA THR A 122 1.90 6.01 0.31
C THR A 122 0.83 4.95 0.58
N ALA A 123 -0.42 5.39 0.64
CA ALA A 123 -1.57 4.50 0.78
C ALA A 123 -1.73 3.57 -0.43
N THR A 124 -2.39 2.44 -0.20
CA THR A 124 -2.88 1.53 -1.25
C THR A 124 -4.38 1.76 -1.50
N VAL A 125 -5.01 0.93 -2.33
CA VAL A 125 -6.44 0.97 -2.62
C VAL A 125 -7.14 -0.33 -2.21
N ASP A 126 -8.37 -0.22 -1.71
CA ASP A 126 -9.13 -1.34 -1.16
C ASP A 126 -9.33 -2.49 -2.15
N GLY A 127 -9.50 -2.15 -3.43
CA GLY A 127 -9.69 -3.12 -4.49
C GLY A 127 -8.57 -4.16 -4.61
N LEU A 128 -7.33 -3.81 -4.26
CA LEU A 128 -6.20 -4.77 -4.29
C LEU A 128 -6.33 -5.82 -3.18
N TYR A 129 -6.75 -5.44 -1.97
CA TYR A 129 -7.07 -6.40 -0.92
C TYR A 129 -8.30 -7.22 -1.25
N HIS A 130 -9.34 -6.59 -1.79
CA HIS A 130 -10.55 -7.30 -2.21
C HIS A 130 -10.23 -8.41 -3.21
N PHE A 131 -9.46 -8.06 -4.23
CA PHE A 131 -8.96 -9.02 -5.20
C PHE A 131 -8.17 -10.14 -4.53
N PHE A 132 -7.15 -9.80 -3.74
CA PHE A 132 -6.23 -10.81 -3.25
C PHE A 132 -6.90 -11.79 -2.27
N VAL A 133 -7.75 -11.28 -1.37
CA VAL A 133 -8.50 -12.12 -0.42
C VAL A 133 -9.47 -13.04 -1.14
N VAL A 134 -10.20 -12.58 -2.17
CA VAL A 134 -11.15 -13.43 -2.91
C VAL A 134 -10.45 -14.41 -3.84
N ALA A 135 -9.46 -13.95 -4.60
CA ALA A 135 -8.75 -14.78 -5.55
C ALA A 135 -7.94 -15.85 -4.81
N PHE A 136 -7.13 -15.47 -3.83
CA PHE A 136 -6.15 -16.37 -3.23
C PHE A 136 -6.55 -16.92 -1.86
N SER A 137 -7.66 -16.46 -1.27
CA SER A 137 -8.01 -16.76 0.13
C SER A 137 -6.85 -16.51 1.08
N ALA A 138 -6.13 -15.43 0.83
CA ALA A 138 -4.88 -15.07 1.50
C ALA A 138 -4.82 -13.56 1.77
N ALA A 139 -4.03 -13.16 2.76
CA ALA A 139 -3.53 -11.79 2.79
C ALA A 139 -2.42 -11.62 1.73
N PRO A 140 -2.23 -10.43 1.14
CA PRO A 140 -1.19 -10.23 0.13
C PRO A 140 0.23 -10.24 0.71
N GLY A 141 0.42 -9.85 1.96
CA GLY A 141 1.76 -9.55 2.48
C GLY A 141 2.40 -8.36 1.76
N ALA A 142 3.61 -7.99 2.16
CA ALA A 142 4.31 -6.82 1.62
C ALA A 142 4.73 -7.01 0.15
N ILE A 143 5.22 -8.21 -0.20
CA ILE A 143 5.75 -8.50 -1.55
C ILE A 143 4.64 -8.42 -2.61
N TYR A 144 3.55 -9.18 -2.46
CA TYR A 144 2.50 -9.13 -3.46
C TYR A 144 1.74 -7.80 -3.46
N MET A 145 1.58 -7.14 -2.31
CA MET A 145 0.97 -5.80 -2.31
C MET A 145 1.84 -4.77 -3.04
N SER A 146 3.18 -4.86 -2.96
CA SER A 146 4.08 -4.03 -3.78
C SER A 146 3.87 -4.30 -5.27
N GLN A 147 3.90 -5.57 -5.69
CA GLN A 147 3.70 -5.94 -7.10
C GLN A 147 2.33 -5.51 -7.64
N LEU A 148 1.29 -5.62 -6.80
CA LEU A 148 -0.06 -5.14 -7.12
C LEU A 148 -0.12 -3.62 -7.21
N GLY A 149 0.59 -2.91 -6.33
CA GLY A 149 0.72 -1.46 -6.32
C GLY A 149 1.34 -0.94 -7.62
N GLU A 150 2.48 -1.52 -8.01
CA GLU A 150 3.15 -1.20 -9.27
C GLU A 150 2.25 -1.47 -10.49
N ALA A 151 1.57 -2.62 -10.51
CA ALA A 151 0.64 -2.94 -11.57
C ALA A 151 -0.55 -1.95 -11.62
N TYR A 152 -1.05 -1.53 -10.46
CA TYR A 152 -2.11 -0.54 -10.37
C TYR A 152 -1.68 0.82 -10.91
N ASP A 153 -0.49 1.30 -10.55
CA ASP A 153 0.02 2.58 -11.05
C ASP A 153 0.26 2.55 -12.56
N TYR A 154 0.68 1.41 -13.10
CA TYR A 154 0.77 1.20 -14.54
C TYR A 154 -0.61 1.26 -15.21
N PHE A 155 -1.57 0.44 -14.77
CA PHE A 155 -2.89 0.38 -15.40
C PHE A 155 -3.77 1.59 -15.13
N LYS A 156 -3.51 2.38 -14.08
CA LYS A 156 -4.20 3.65 -13.86
C LYS A 156 -3.87 4.68 -14.94
N GLN A 157 -2.69 4.60 -15.55
CA GLN A 157 -2.31 5.45 -16.68
C GLN A 157 -3.00 4.99 -17.98
N GLU A 158 -3.09 3.67 -18.20
CA GLU A 158 -3.68 3.09 -19.42
C GLU A 158 -5.23 3.03 -19.40
N ASN A 159 -5.83 2.73 -18.24
CA ASN A 159 -7.26 2.57 -18.04
C ASN A 159 -7.71 3.23 -16.72
N PRO A 160 -7.81 4.57 -16.66
CA PRO A 160 -8.07 5.31 -15.42
C PRO A 160 -9.44 5.01 -14.81
N SER A 161 -10.42 4.53 -15.59
CA SER A 161 -11.76 4.20 -15.08
C SER A 161 -11.83 2.88 -14.32
N ASP A 162 -10.98 1.91 -14.68
CA ASP A 162 -10.97 0.59 -14.04
C ASP A 162 -9.59 -0.07 -14.12
N PRO A 163 -8.60 0.43 -13.35
CA PRO A 163 -7.24 -0.12 -13.33
C PRO A 163 -7.18 -1.52 -12.71
N LEU A 164 -8.19 -1.93 -11.95
CA LEU A 164 -8.19 -3.22 -11.25
C LEU A 164 -8.46 -4.39 -12.19
N LYS A 165 -9.31 -4.21 -13.21
CA LYS A 165 -9.71 -5.32 -14.08
C LYS A 165 -8.54 -5.97 -14.82
N PRO A 166 -7.62 -5.21 -15.47
CA PRO A 166 -6.45 -5.81 -16.12
C PRO A 166 -5.53 -6.54 -15.13
N ILE A 167 -5.38 -6.03 -13.90
CA ILE A 167 -4.59 -6.69 -12.85
C ILE A 167 -5.18 -8.06 -12.54
N VAL A 168 -6.50 -8.14 -12.36
CA VAL A 168 -7.21 -9.39 -12.08
C VAL A 168 -7.03 -10.39 -13.22
N ASP A 169 -7.17 -9.94 -14.46
CA ASP A 169 -7.00 -10.80 -15.64
C ASP A 169 -5.60 -11.37 -15.74
N ILE A 170 -4.57 -10.56 -15.47
CA ILE A 170 -3.17 -11.01 -15.50
C ILE A 170 -2.87 -11.94 -14.33
N PHE A 171 -3.22 -11.56 -13.10
CA PHE A 171 -2.85 -12.35 -11.93
C PHE A 171 -3.57 -13.70 -11.88
N THR A 172 -4.75 -13.82 -12.50
CA THR A 172 -5.45 -15.11 -12.62
C THR A 172 -4.81 -16.07 -13.66
N THR A 173 -3.76 -15.64 -14.37
CA THR A 173 -2.93 -16.51 -15.22
C THR A 173 -1.62 -16.94 -14.57
N LYS A 174 -1.27 -16.37 -13.40
CA LYS A 174 0.01 -16.65 -12.74
C LYS A 174 0.00 -18.00 -11.99
N PRO A 175 1.17 -18.65 -11.80
CA PRO A 175 1.28 -19.90 -11.05
C PRO A 175 0.64 -19.85 -9.66
N GLN A 176 0.78 -18.72 -8.93
CA GLN A 176 0.17 -18.54 -7.62
C GLN A 176 -1.35 -18.74 -7.64
N PHE A 177 -2.00 -18.42 -8.76
CA PHE A 177 -3.43 -18.62 -8.94
C PHE A 177 -3.74 -20.02 -9.48
N THR A 178 -3.01 -20.48 -10.50
CA THR A 178 -3.26 -21.77 -11.15
C THR A 178 -2.85 -22.96 -10.30
N ASP A 179 -1.97 -22.80 -9.33
CA ASP A 179 -1.66 -23.82 -8.30
C ASP A 179 -2.83 -24.00 -7.33
N VAL A 180 -3.59 -22.93 -7.06
CA VAL A 180 -4.83 -23.00 -6.26
C VAL A 180 -5.99 -23.51 -7.11
N TYR A 181 -6.14 -23.00 -8.33
CA TYR A 181 -7.20 -23.37 -9.26
C TYR A 181 -6.62 -23.86 -10.60
N PRO A 182 -6.22 -25.13 -10.69
CA PRO A 182 -5.64 -25.67 -11.91
C PRO A 182 -6.52 -25.43 -13.14
N GLU A 183 -5.90 -25.16 -14.28
CA GLU A 183 -6.61 -25.03 -15.56
C GLU A 183 -7.30 -26.35 -15.95
N SER A 184 -6.82 -27.48 -15.42
CA SER A 184 -7.43 -28.80 -15.59
C SER A 184 -8.78 -28.98 -14.85
N LEU A 185 -9.13 -28.07 -13.93
CA LEU A 185 -10.44 -28.10 -13.29
C LEU A 185 -11.55 -27.81 -14.30
N SER A 186 -12.58 -28.66 -14.31
CA SER A 186 -13.85 -28.30 -14.94
C SER A 186 -14.44 -27.04 -14.32
N THR A 187 -15.33 -26.36 -15.06
CA THR A 187 -16.05 -25.17 -14.57
C THR A 187 -16.68 -25.41 -13.19
N ARG A 188 -17.33 -26.55 -13.00
CA ARG A 188 -17.96 -26.91 -11.72
C ARG A 188 -16.96 -27.07 -10.59
N GLN A 189 -15.82 -27.72 -10.86
CA GLN A 189 -14.78 -27.91 -9.85
C GLN A 189 -14.14 -26.57 -9.45
N PHE A 190 -13.85 -25.72 -10.43
CA PHE A 190 -13.38 -24.35 -10.17
C PHE A 190 -14.38 -23.57 -9.31
N ALA A 191 -15.65 -23.53 -9.72
CA ALA A 191 -16.71 -22.84 -9.00
C ALA A 191 -16.86 -23.37 -7.56
N THR A 192 -16.90 -24.69 -7.40
CA THR A 192 -17.00 -25.33 -6.07
C THR A 192 -15.84 -24.93 -5.17
N GLN A 193 -14.61 -24.96 -5.69
CA GLN A 193 -13.42 -24.63 -4.91
C GLN A 193 -13.34 -23.13 -4.58
N LEU A 194 -13.68 -22.26 -5.53
CA LEU A 194 -13.73 -20.81 -5.32
C LEU A 194 -14.75 -20.46 -4.22
N ILE A 195 -15.97 -20.98 -4.33
CA ILE A 195 -17.03 -20.72 -3.34
C ILE A 195 -16.65 -21.29 -1.97
N ALA A 196 -16.04 -22.47 -1.90
CA ALA A 196 -15.55 -23.01 -0.63
C ALA A 196 -14.50 -22.11 0.03
N ASN A 197 -13.53 -21.62 -0.76
CA ASN A 197 -12.48 -20.72 -0.27
C ASN A 197 -13.03 -19.37 0.21
N VAL A 198 -13.97 -18.78 -0.54
CA VAL A 198 -14.52 -17.45 -0.24
C VAL A 198 -15.53 -17.49 0.91
N VAL A 199 -16.45 -18.46 0.88
CA VAL A 199 -17.59 -18.50 1.79
C VAL A 199 -17.23 -19.19 3.11
N LYS A 200 -16.34 -20.18 3.13
CA LYS A 200 -16.05 -21.01 4.31
C LYS A 200 -17.35 -21.44 4.99
N GLU A 201 -17.50 -21.32 6.31
CA GLU A 201 -18.73 -21.69 7.02
C GLU A 201 -19.74 -20.54 7.20
N SER A 202 -19.54 -19.40 6.54
CA SER A 202 -20.35 -18.20 6.77
C SER A 202 -21.75 -18.23 6.15
N ALA A 203 -22.03 -19.14 5.22
CA ALA A 203 -23.34 -19.29 4.58
C ALA A 203 -23.78 -20.76 4.50
N THR A 204 -25.08 -20.96 4.28
CA THR A 204 -25.68 -22.30 4.25
C THR A 204 -25.16 -23.16 3.09
N PRO A 205 -25.20 -24.51 3.20
CA PRO A 205 -24.86 -25.39 2.08
C PRO A 205 -25.67 -25.11 0.82
N GLN A 206 -26.94 -24.72 0.96
CA GLN A 206 -27.81 -24.38 -0.18
C GLN A 206 -27.36 -23.08 -0.86
N ALA A 207 -27.03 -22.04 -0.08
CA ALA A 207 -26.51 -20.79 -0.62
C ALA A 207 -25.19 -21.01 -1.40
N LYS A 208 -24.28 -21.84 -0.86
CA LYS A 208 -23.06 -22.25 -1.56
C LYS A 208 -23.38 -22.98 -2.88
N ALA A 209 -24.34 -23.91 -2.87
CA ALA A 209 -24.72 -24.64 -4.08
C ALA A 209 -25.31 -23.72 -5.16
N ASN A 210 -26.13 -22.74 -4.75
CA ASN A 210 -26.67 -21.73 -5.67
C ASN A 210 -25.55 -20.86 -6.26
N ALA A 211 -24.61 -20.39 -5.43
CA ALA A 211 -23.48 -19.58 -5.91
C ALA A 211 -22.58 -20.36 -6.88
N VAL A 212 -22.37 -21.67 -6.67
CA VAL A 212 -21.66 -22.54 -7.62
C VAL A 212 -22.40 -22.57 -8.97
N ALA A 213 -23.71 -22.75 -8.96
CA ALA A 213 -24.51 -22.74 -10.19
C ALA A 213 -24.46 -21.40 -10.92
N ASP A 214 -24.47 -20.28 -10.19
CA ASP A 214 -24.34 -18.93 -10.77
C ASP A 214 -22.98 -18.73 -11.45
N VAL A 215 -21.90 -19.20 -10.83
CA VAL A 215 -20.55 -19.15 -11.44
C VAL A 215 -20.48 -20.04 -12.69
N GLU A 216 -21.06 -21.25 -12.64
CA GLU A 216 -21.13 -22.14 -13.80
C GLU A 216 -21.89 -21.48 -14.97
N ALA A 217 -23.04 -20.84 -14.68
CA ALA A 217 -23.83 -20.13 -15.68
C ALA A 217 -23.08 -18.93 -16.27
N ALA A 218 -22.37 -18.15 -15.44
CA ALA A 218 -21.57 -17.01 -15.89
C ALA A 218 -20.46 -17.44 -16.86
N ILE A 219 -19.70 -18.48 -16.51
CA ILE A 219 -18.66 -19.03 -17.39
C ILE A 219 -19.29 -19.63 -18.66
N GLY A 220 -20.45 -20.26 -18.54
CA GLY A 220 -21.22 -20.81 -19.67
C GLY A 220 -21.63 -19.75 -20.71
N ILE A 221 -21.78 -18.49 -20.32
CA ILE A 221 -22.06 -17.36 -21.23
C ILE A 221 -20.80 -16.59 -21.67
N GLY A 222 -19.61 -17.11 -21.37
CA GLY A 222 -18.33 -16.59 -21.87
C GLY A 222 -17.51 -15.77 -20.87
N TRP A 223 -17.87 -15.75 -19.59
CA TRP A 223 -17.02 -15.12 -18.57
C TRP A 223 -15.74 -15.92 -18.33
N THR A 224 -14.63 -15.21 -18.16
CA THR A 224 -13.37 -15.79 -17.69
C THR A 224 -13.42 -16.04 -16.18
N ARG A 225 -12.45 -16.82 -15.66
CA ARG A 225 -12.26 -16.96 -14.21
C ARG A 225 -11.94 -15.62 -13.54
N GLY A 226 -11.23 -14.72 -14.25
CA GLY A 226 -10.96 -13.35 -13.83
C GLY A 226 -12.23 -12.51 -13.70
N ASP A 227 -13.16 -12.59 -14.67
CA ASP A 227 -14.45 -11.89 -14.62
C ASP A 227 -15.29 -12.32 -13.42
N VAL A 228 -15.31 -13.64 -13.14
CA VAL A 228 -16.00 -14.18 -11.97
C VAL A 228 -15.41 -13.61 -10.69
N ILE A 229 -14.08 -13.63 -10.52
CA ILE A 229 -13.41 -13.10 -9.33
C ILE A 229 -13.67 -11.61 -9.16
N TYR A 230 -13.55 -10.85 -10.25
CA TYR A 230 -13.83 -9.42 -10.27
C TYR A 230 -15.25 -9.12 -9.77
N ARG A 231 -16.23 -9.89 -10.24
CA ARG A 231 -17.61 -9.75 -9.81
C ARG A 231 -17.83 -10.15 -8.35
N VAL A 232 -17.21 -11.24 -7.89
CA VAL A 232 -17.39 -11.74 -6.52
C VAL A 232 -16.87 -10.73 -5.51
N PHE A 233 -15.64 -10.22 -5.67
CA PHE A 233 -15.12 -9.25 -4.69
C PHE A 233 -15.87 -7.92 -4.73
N GLY A 234 -16.32 -7.48 -5.92
CA GLY A 234 -17.16 -6.29 -6.06
C GLY A 234 -18.51 -6.45 -5.37
N ASN A 235 -19.15 -7.62 -5.51
CA ASN A 235 -20.40 -7.94 -4.82
C ASN A 235 -20.20 -7.96 -3.29
N LEU A 236 -19.15 -8.64 -2.79
CA LEU A 236 -18.89 -8.75 -1.35
C LEU A 236 -18.55 -7.41 -0.70
N ALA A 237 -17.74 -6.58 -1.36
CA ALA A 237 -17.39 -5.25 -0.87
C ALA A 237 -18.62 -4.35 -0.66
N ASN A 238 -19.67 -4.56 -1.46
CA ASN A 238 -20.91 -3.76 -1.40
C ASN A 238 -22.07 -4.49 -0.69
N LYS A 239 -21.87 -5.71 -0.19
CA LYS A 239 -22.95 -6.51 0.37
C LYS A 239 -23.38 -5.97 1.75
N PRO A 240 -24.68 -5.70 1.98
CA PRO A 240 -25.17 -5.32 3.29
C PRO A 240 -24.92 -6.42 4.33
N LEU A 241 -24.48 -6.03 5.53
CA LEU A 241 -24.22 -6.99 6.62
C LEU A 241 -25.48 -7.63 7.17
N GLN A 242 -26.63 -7.01 6.96
CA GLN A 242 -27.94 -7.53 7.37
C GLN A 242 -28.59 -8.39 6.28
N ASP A 243 -27.89 -8.64 5.17
CA ASP A 243 -28.39 -9.54 4.13
C ASP A 243 -28.58 -10.94 4.71
N PRO A 244 -29.78 -11.55 4.59
CA PRO A 244 -30.11 -12.79 5.29
C PRO A 244 -29.33 -14.00 4.78
N GLU A 245 -28.83 -13.96 3.54
CA GLU A 245 -28.11 -15.09 2.94
C GLU A 245 -26.58 -14.90 3.02
N TRP A 246 -26.11 -13.68 2.79
CA TRP A 246 -24.67 -13.39 2.60
C TRP A 246 -24.11 -12.34 3.56
N GLY A 247 -24.91 -11.80 4.48
CA GLY A 247 -24.45 -10.80 5.44
C GLY A 247 -23.30 -11.30 6.31
N ASN A 248 -23.33 -12.58 6.69
CA ASN A 248 -22.22 -13.25 7.38
C ASN A 248 -20.98 -13.38 6.49
N THR A 249 -21.12 -13.76 5.22
CA THR A 249 -19.97 -13.80 4.29
C THR A 249 -19.36 -12.42 4.08
N ALA A 250 -20.19 -11.39 3.99
CA ALA A 250 -19.74 -10.00 3.92
C ALA A 250 -18.98 -9.57 5.19
N MET A 251 -19.45 -9.99 6.38
CA MET A 251 -18.73 -9.74 7.64
C MET A 251 -17.40 -10.50 7.71
N GLN A 252 -17.39 -11.78 7.33
CA GLN A 252 -16.15 -12.57 7.25
C GLN A 252 -15.13 -11.89 6.35
N PHE A 253 -15.56 -11.44 5.17
CA PHE A 253 -14.71 -10.74 4.23
C PHE A 253 -14.14 -9.46 4.84
N ARG A 254 -14.95 -8.62 5.50
CA ARG A 254 -14.45 -7.42 6.21
C ARG A 254 -13.42 -7.76 7.28
N ASN A 255 -13.69 -8.76 8.11
CA ASN A 255 -12.74 -9.19 9.15
C ASN A 255 -11.42 -9.69 8.51
N GLN A 256 -11.50 -10.42 7.40
CA GLN A 256 -10.30 -10.86 6.65
C GLN A 256 -9.51 -9.68 6.10
N LEU A 257 -10.17 -8.62 5.62
CA LEU A 257 -9.49 -7.41 5.13
C LEU A 257 -8.74 -6.68 6.25
N GLU A 258 -9.31 -6.57 7.45
CA GLU A 258 -8.63 -5.95 8.59
C GLU A 258 -7.38 -6.73 9.00
N VAL A 259 -7.50 -8.06 9.10
CA VAL A 259 -6.35 -8.93 9.40
C VAL A 259 -5.29 -8.86 8.30
N ALA A 260 -5.72 -8.88 7.02
CA ALA A 260 -4.81 -8.81 5.88
C ALA A 260 -4.06 -7.47 5.84
N ARG A 261 -4.72 -6.34 6.14
CA ARG A 261 -4.08 -5.02 6.22
C ARG A 261 -3.09 -4.94 7.37
N TYR A 262 -3.44 -5.47 8.53
CA TYR A 262 -2.51 -5.49 9.66
C TYR A 262 -1.24 -6.28 9.33
N LEU A 263 -1.39 -7.47 8.73
CA LEU A 263 -0.26 -8.29 8.27
C LEU A 263 0.60 -7.57 7.22
N THR A 264 -0.05 -7.00 6.20
CA THR A 264 0.64 -6.38 5.05
C THR A 264 1.29 -5.04 5.40
N GLU A 265 0.59 -4.17 6.11
CA GLU A 265 0.99 -2.76 6.28
C GLU A 265 1.65 -2.48 7.63
N THR A 266 1.27 -3.21 8.68
CA THR A 266 1.80 -2.97 10.05
C THR A 266 2.91 -3.94 10.39
N ILE A 267 2.70 -5.24 10.20
CA ILE A 267 3.76 -6.24 10.37
C ILE A 267 4.79 -6.14 9.23
N GLY A 268 4.35 -5.76 8.03
CA GLY A 268 5.22 -5.74 6.85
C GLY A 268 5.66 -7.15 6.45
N TYR A 269 4.80 -8.16 6.67
CA TYR A 269 5.18 -9.56 6.46
C TYR A 269 5.49 -9.82 4.99
N ALA A 270 6.77 -10.04 4.69
CA ALA A 270 7.28 -10.23 3.34
C ALA A 270 7.55 -11.72 3.07
N THR A 271 6.77 -12.34 2.18
CA THR A 271 7.01 -13.71 1.71
C THR A 271 6.31 -13.92 0.37
N GLU A 272 6.82 -14.86 -0.42
CA GLU A 272 6.15 -15.39 -1.61
C GLU A 272 5.48 -16.74 -1.32
N ASP A 273 5.59 -17.26 -0.09
CA ASP A 273 4.93 -18.49 0.33
C ASP A 273 3.42 -18.28 0.47
N ILE A 274 2.69 -18.68 -0.57
CA ILE A 274 1.23 -18.56 -0.61
C ILE A 274 0.55 -19.40 0.48
N ALA A 275 1.16 -20.49 0.97
CA ALA A 275 0.58 -21.29 2.04
C ALA A 275 0.61 -20.50 3.37
N ALA A 276 1.73 -19.84 3.68
CA ALA A 276 1.84 -18.95 4.83
C ALA A 276 0.85 -17.78 4.73
N LEU A 277 0.73 -17.16 3.56
CA LEU A 277 -0.21 -16.07 3.33
C LEU A 277 -1.68 -16.50 3.46
N ARG A 278 -2.04 -17.71 3.01
CA ARG A 278 -3.37 -18.29 3.22
C ARG A 278 -3.63 -18.59 4.70
N GLN A 279 -2.62 -19.11 5.40
CA GLN A 279 -2.71 -19.41 6.83
C GLN A 279 -3.04 -18.16 7.65
N SER A 280 -2.47 -17.01 7.30
CA SER A 280 -2.65 -15.74 8.02
C SER A 280 -4.10 -15.26 8.18
N ILE A 281 -5.01 -15.71 7.31
CA ILE A 281 -6.44 -15.37 7.39
C ILE A 281 -7.34 -16.61 7.44
N ALA A 282 -6.75 -17.78 7.68
CA ALA A 282 -7.48 -19.06 7.68
C ALA A 282 -8.51 -19.12 8.82
N ASN A 283 -8.11 -18.66 10.01
CA ASN A 283 -8.94 -18.68 11.23
C ASN A 283 -9.97 -17.55 11.29
N VAL A 284 -9.95 -16.62 10.33
CA VAL A 284 -10.86 -15.47 10.32
C VAL A 284 -12.23 -15.90 9.79
N SER A 285 -13.26 -15.55 10.55
CA SER A 285 -14.67 -15.84 10.32
C SER A 285 -15.54 -14.59 10.51
N ASN A 286 -16.84 -14.71 10.27
CA ASN A 286 -17.82 -13.65 10.54
C ASN A 286 -18.02 -13.35 12.04
N PHE A 287 -17.50 -14.20 12.94
CA PHE A 287 -17.56 -14.00 14.39
C PHE A 287 -16.23 -13.55 15.00
N SER A 288 -15.18 -13.42 14.20
CA SER A 288 -13.86 -13.00 14.67
C SER A 288 -13.91 -11.62 15.31
N ASP A 289 -13.29 -11.49 16.47
CA ASP A 289 -13.12 -10.21 17.15
C ASP A 289 -11.87 -9.50 16.57
N ILE A 290 -12.08 -8.33 15.98
CA ILE A 290 -11.03 -7.50 15.37
C ILE A 290 -10.86 -6.17 16.14
N SER A 291 -11.41 -6.06 17.34
CA SER A 291 -11.48 -4.80 18.10
C SER A 291 -10.12 -4.35 18.67
N THR A 292 -9.13 -5.25 18.73
CA THR A 292 -7.81 -4.97 19.28
C THR A 292 -6.71 -5.58 18.40
N VAL A 293 -5.51 -5.02 18.51
CA VAL A 293 -4.32 -5.54 17.83
C VAL A 293 -3.98 -6.94 18.31
N GLU A 294 -4.13 -7.21 19.60
CA GLU A 294 -3.87 -8.51 20.20
C GLU A 294 -4.77 -9.60 19.60
N ASN A 295 -6.07 -9.32 19.45
CA ASN A 295 -7.00 -10.27 18.83
C ASN A 295 -6.67 -10.50 17.35
N ILE A 296 -6.24 -9.46 16.62
CA ILE A 296 -5.79 -9.60 15.24
C ILE A 296 -4.55 -10.50 15.15
N ILE A 297 -3.56 -10.31 16.04
CA ILE A 297 -2.36 -11.14 16.09
C ILE A 297 -2.71 -12.60 16.42
N GLU A 298 -3.64 -12.83 17.34
CA GLU A 298 -4.10 -14.18 17.68
C GLU A 298 -4.76 -14.88 16.47
N LEU A 299 -5.56 -14.14 15.69
CA LEU A 299 -6.17 -14.66 14.45
C LEU A 299 -5.13 -15.02 13.37
N ILE A 300 -4.07 -14.22 13.23
CA ILE A 300 -2.95 -14.49 12.32
C ILE A 300 -2.23 -15.78 12.75
N GLY A 301 -2.03 -15.94 14.06
CA GLY A 301 -1.30 -17.06 14.62
C GLY A 301 0.18 -17.07 14.24
N ASN A 302 0.81 -18.25 14.33
CA ASN A 302 2.22 -18.41 14.01
C ASN A 302 2.42 -18.67 12.52
N LEU A 303 3.13 -17.76 11.86
CA LEU A 303 3.56 -17.93 10.47
C LEU A 303 5.05 -18.33 10.40
N PRO A 304 5.47 -19.03 9.34
CA PRO A 304 6.89 -19.18 9.02
C PRO A 304 7.59 -17.80 8.94
N PRO A 305 8.91 -17.72 9.15
CA PRO A 305 9.64 -16.47 8.94
C PRO A 305 9.45 -15.93 7.52
N GLY A 306 9.26 -14.61 7.41
CA GLY A 306 9.35 -13.91 6.12
C GLY A 306 10.81 -13.74 5.67
N ILE A 307 11.00 -13.07 4.54
CA ILE A 307 12.31 -12.71 3.97
C ILE A 307 12.64 -11.24 4.16
#